data_AF-A0A424Y718-F1
#
_entry.id   AF-A0A424Y718-F1
#
_cell.length_a   1.000
_cell.length_b   1.000
_cell.length_c   1.000
_cell.angle_alpha   90.00
_cell.angle_beta   90.00
_cell.angle_gamma   90.00
#
_symmetry.space_group_name_H-M   'P 1'
#
loop_
_entity.id
_entity.type
_entity.pdbx_description
1 polymer ?
#
loop_
_entity_poly.entity_id
_entity_poly.type
_entity_poly.pdbx_seq_one_letter_code
_entity_poly.pdbx_strand_id
1 'polypeptide(L)'
;MTEQEVLAEKVENASAAELVAMMLEGLEGEFDRGMKAVEAKDEETLKAAVDKARAILTELLATLWGDSEVAISSRQLYIYINKLVTDAGNRSVKEPLEEAKQVLKPVLEGWQHLANNPSLADAPAAQKGPSVVAGMTYGKGTLNESVMDGDERLGKG
;
A
#
# COMPACT_ATOMS: atom_id res chain seq x y z
N MET A 1 -29.49 9.02 -13.71
CA MET A 1 -28.44 8.20 -13.09
C MET A 1 -28.22 8.75 -11.69
N THR A 2 -28.39 7.93 -10.67
CA THR A 2 -28.08 8.28 -9.27
C THR A 2 -26.57 8.19 -9.05
N GLU A 3 -26.05 8.85 -8.02
CA GLU A 3 -24.62 8.79 -7.66
C GLU A 3 -24.14 7.36 -7.39
N GLN A 4 -25.04 6.50 -6.88
CA GLN A 4 -24.77 5.08 -6.64
C GLN A 4 -24.64 4.27 -7.94
N GLU A 5 -25.46 4.57 -8.96
CA GLU A 5 -25.38 3.90 -10.27
C GLU A 5 -24.06 4.23 -10.99
N VAL A 6 -23.61 5.49 -10.91
CA VAL A 6 -22.33 5.92 -11.47
C VAL A 6 -21.15 5.25 -10.77
N LEU A 7 -21.22 5.09 -9.43
CA LEU A 7 -20.16 4.42 -8.69
C LEU A 7 -20.12 2.91 -9.01
N ALA A 8 -21.27 2.26 -9.15
CA ALA A 8 -21.35 0.84 -9.49
C ALA A 8 -20.71 0.55 -10.85
N GLU A 9 -20.99 1.37 -11.87
CA GLU A 9 -20.38 1.24 -13.20
C GLU A 9 -18.85 1.42 -13.15
N LYS A 10 -18.36 2.37 -12.35
CA LYS A 10 -16.91 2.55 -12.14
C LYS A 10 -16.27 1.33 -11.50
N VAL A 11 -16.91 0.76 -10.48
CA VAL A 11 -16.40 -0.43 -9.78
C VAL A 11 -16.39 -1.65 -10.71
N GLU A 12 -17.41 -1.82 -11.56
CA GLU A 12 -17.51 -2.94 -12.49
C GLU A 12 -16.38 -2.96 -13.53
N ASN A 13 -15.92 -1.78 -13.95
CA ASN A 13 -14.90 -1.63 -15.00
C ASN A 13 -13.49 -1.33 -14.46
N ALA A 14 -13.32 -1.22 -13.14
CA ALA A 14 -12.05 -0.88 -12.52
C ALA A 14 -11.05 -2.04 -12.54
N SER A 15 -9.79 -1.74 -12.85
CA SER A 15 -8.64 -2.60 -12.60
C SER A 15 -8.40 -2.80 -11.11
N ALA A 16 -7.58 -3.80 -10.76
CA ALA A 16 -7.23 -4.06 -9.35
C ALA A 16 -6.57 -2.84 -8.68
N ALA A 17 -5.72 -2.10 -9.40
CA ALA A 17 -5.09 -0.90 -8.86
C ALA A 17 -6.11 0.24 -8.64
N GLU A 18 -7.06 0.41 -9.56
CA GLU A 18 -8.15 1.39 -9.42
C GLU A 18 -9.05 1.05 -8.24
N LEU A 19 -9.40 -0.22 -8.03
CA LEU A 19 -10.22 -0.63 -6.87
C LEU A 19 -9.52 -0.29 -5.54
N VAL A 20 -8.21 -0.55 -5.44
CA VAL A 20 -7.44 -0.20 -4.24
C VAL A 20 -7.37 1.32 -4.05
N ALA A 21 -7.13 2.09 -5.12
CA ALA A 21 -7.14 3.55 -5.05
C ALA A 21 -8.50 4.08 -4.57
N MET A 22 -9.61 3.59 -5.12
CA MET A 22 -10.97 3.98 -4.71
C MET A 22 -11.25 3.64 -3.23
N MET A 23 -10.75 2.51 -2.73
CA MET A 23 -10.85 2.18 -1.30
C MET A 23 -10.07 3.16 -0.42
N LEU A 24 -8.86 3.54 -0.83
CA LEU A 24 -8.02 4.49 -0.10
C LEU A 24 -8.62 5.92 -0.15
N GLU A 25 -9.23 6.32 -1.26
CA GLU A 25 -9.99 7.58 -1.38
C GLU A 25 -11.22 7.58 -0.45
N GLY A 26 -11.96 6.48 -0.43
CA GLY A 26 -13.07 6.30 0.52
C GLY A 26 -12.62 6.39 1.97
N LEU A 27 -11.45 5.80 2.29
CA LEU A 27 -10.85 5.88 3.62
C LEU A 27 -10.47 7.32 4.00
N GLU A 28 -9.84 8.06 3.10
CA GLU A 28 -9.54 9.49 3.30
C GLU A 28 -10.82 10.31 3.53
N GLY A 29 -11.87 10.03 2.75
CA GLY A 29 -13.18 10.67 2.90
C GLY A 29 -13.81 10.44 4.28
N GLU A 30 -13.68 9.24 4.85
CA GLU A 30 -14.14 8.97 6.22
C GLU A 30 -13.29 9.71 7.27
N PHE A 31 -12.00 9.96 7.02
CA PHE A 31 -11.21 10.82 7.92
C PHE A 31 -11.75 12.25 7.93
N ASP A 32 -12.01 12.81 6.75
CA ASP A 32 -12.58 14.16 6.63
C ASP A 32 -13.97 14.26 7.27
N ARG A 33 -14.79 13.23 7.10
CA ARG A 33 -16.10 13.14 7.75
C ARG A 33 -15.98 13.07 9.26
N GLY A 34 -15.07 12.26 9.78
CA GLY A 34 -14.79 12.14 11.22
C GLY A 34 -14.28 13.45 11.83
N MET A 35 -13.36 14.15 11.15
CA MET A 35 -12.85 15.44 11.62
C MET A 35 -13.96 16.50 11.71
N LYS A 36 -14.83 16.59 10.68
CA LYS A 36 -16.00 17.48 10.70
C LYS A 36 -16.97 17.13 11.82
N ALA A 37 -17.18 15.84 12.09
CA ALA A 37 -18.04 15.38 13.17
C ALA A 37 -17.50 15.78 14.56
N VAL A 38 -16.19 15.67 14.79
CA VAL A 38 -15.54 16.17 16.02
C VAL A 38 -15.79 17.67 16.20
N GLU A 39 -15.60 18.47 15.14
CA GLU A 39 -15.83 19.92 15.19
C GLU A 39 -17.29 20.27 15.47
N ALA A 40 -18.23 19.50 14.92
CA ALA A 40 -19.67 19.64 15.15
C ALA A 40 -20.15 19.04 16.49
N LYS A 41 -19.28 18.34 17.24
CA LYS A 41 -19.64 17.53 18.42
C LYS A 41 -20.73 16.48 18.12
N ASP A 42 -20.69 15.92 16.91
CA ASP A 42 -21.59 14.87 16.45
C ASP A 42 -20.95 13.49 16.66
N GLU A 43 -21.23 12.89 17.83
CA GLU A 43 -20.69 11.60 18.22
C GLU A 43 -21.20 10.44 17.35
N GLU A 44 -22.43 10.53 16.82
CA GLU A 44 -23.01 9.49 15.98
C GLU A 44 -22.31 9.46 14.62
N THR A 45 -22.13 10.61 13.99
CA THR A 45 -21.40 10.70 12.72
C THR A 45 -19.93 10.32 12.90
N LEU A 46 -19.29 10.72 14.00
CA LEU A 46 -17.91 10.31 14.31
C LEU A 46 -17.81 8.79 14.40
N LYS A 47 -18.71 8.15 15.15
CA LYS A 47 -18.75 6.69 15.28
C LYS A 47 -18.94 6.01 13.94
N ALA A 48 -19.90 6.47 13.14
CA ALA A 48 -20.16 5.92 11.81
C ALA A 48 -18.94 6.03 10.88
N ALA A 49 -18.25 7.17 10.90
CA ALA A 49 -17.05 7.39 10.11
C ALA A 49 -15.89 6.50 10.55
N VAL A 50 -15.66 6.40 11.86
CA VAL A 50 -14.63 5.52 12.44
C VAL A 50 -14.89 4.06 12.12
N ASP A 51 -16.13 3.59 12.28
CA ASP A 51 -16.51 2.20 11.99
C ASP A 51 -16.33 1.89 10.50
N LYS A 52 -16.69 2.83 9.61
CA LYS A 52 -16.51 2.66 8.16
C LYS A 52 -15.05 2.66 7.74
N ALA A 53 -14.24 3.57 8.27
CA ALA A 53 -12.79 3.62 8.03
C ALA A 53 -12.11 2.31 8.48
N ARG A 54 -12.48 1.79 9.66
CA ARG A 54 -11.96 0.51 10.17
C ARG A 54 -12.38 -0.68 9.31
N ALA A 55 -13.60 -0.68 8.77
CA ALA A 55 -14.04 -1.70 7.83
C ALA A 55 -13.19 -1.70 6.55
N ILE A 56 -12.95 -0.53 5.95
CA ILE A 56 -12.09 -0.41 4.76
C ILE A 56 -10.68 -0.92 5.05
N LEU A 57 -10.08 -0.52 6.17
CA LEU A 57 -8.75 -1.01 6.59
C LEU A 57 -8.71 -2.52 6.77
N THR A 58 -9.78 -3.11 7.29
CA THR A 58 -9.88 -4.57 7.47
C THR A 58 -9.86 -5.29 6.13
N GLU A 59 -10.59 -4.77 5.14
CA GLU A 59 -10.59 -5.33 3.78
C GLU A 59 -9.22 -5.18 3.10
N LEU A 60 -8.58 -4.01 3.21
CA LEU A 60 -7.21 -3.79 2.70
C LEU A 60 -6.21 -4.78 3.32
N LEU A 61 -6.32 -5.04 4.63
CA LEU A 61 -5.47 -6.02 5.31
C LEU A 61 -5.77 -7.46 4.88
N ALA A 62 -7.05 -7.83 4.73
CA ALA A 62 -7.47 -9.18 4.36
C ALA A 62 -7.05 -9.56 2.93
N THR A 63 -6.98 -8.57 2.04
CA THR A 63 -6.63 -8.74 0.62
C THR A 63 -5.13 -8.62 0.34
N LEU A 64 -4.35 -8.13 1.31
CA LEU A 64 -2.91 -7.95 1.18
C LEU A 64 -2.14 -9.27 1.38
N TRP A 65 -1.81 -9.92 0.27
CA TRP A 65 -1.09 -11.20 0.24
C TRP A 65 0.44 -11.06 0.09
N GLY A 66 1.18 -12.09 0.49
CA GLY A 66 2.63 -12.20 0.30
C GLY A 66 3.48 -11.64 1.46
N ASP A 67 4.78 -11.88 1.40
CA ASP A 67 5.79 -11.57 2.42
C ASP A 67 6.88 -10.61 1.92
N SER A 68 6.65 -9.96 0.78
CA SER A 68 7.55 -8.92 0.28
C SER A 68 7.69 -7.76 1.28
N GLU A 69 8.80 -7.04 1.20
CA GLU A 69 9.05 -5.85 2.01
C GLU A 69 7.92 -4.82 1.89
N VAL A 70 7.39 -4.65 0.67
CA VAL A 70 6.23 -3.78 0.40
C VAL A 70 4.99 -4.30 1.12
N ALA A 71 4.67 -5.60 1.02
CA ALA A 71 3.49 -6.16 1.69
C ALA A 71 3.58 -6.06 3.22
N ILE A 72 4.77 -6.28 3.80
CA ILE A 72 5.00 -6.12 5.24
C ILE A 72 4.84 -4.66 5.66
N SER A 73 5.46 -3.73 4.93
CA SER A 73 5.40 -2.30 5.24
C SER A 73 3.97 -1.76 5.10
N SER A 74 3.23 -2.17 4.06
CA SER A 74 1.82 -1.81 3.87
C SER A 74 0.94 -2.34 5.01
N ARG A 75 1.14 -3.57 5.49
CA ARG A 75 0.43 -4.09 6.67
C ARG A 75 0.68 -3.25 7.91
N GLN A 76 1.94 -2.88 8.16
CA GLN A 76 2.30 -2.05 9.31
C GLN A 76 1.63 -0.67 9.24
N LEU A 77 1.62 -0.04 8.06
CA LEU A 77 0.96 1.23 7.83
C LEU A 77 -0.56 1.14 8.09
N TYR A 78 -1.24 0.14 7.55
CA TYR A 78 -2.68 -0.01 7.75
C TYR A 78 -3.05 -0.31 9.21
N ILE A 79 -2.24 -1.10 9.92
CA ILE A 79 -2.41 -1.32 11.37
C ILE A 79 -2.20 -0.02 12.15
N TYR A 80 -1.20 0.78 11.78
CA TYR A 80 -0.94 2.07 12.42
C TYR A 80 -2.11 3.05 12.22
N ILE A 81 -2.59 3.18 10.99
CA ILE A 81 -3.77 4.00 10.66
C ILE A 81 -5.00 3.50 11.45
N ASN A 82 -5.21 2.19 11.56
CA ASN A 82 -6.32 1.63 12.33
C ASN A 82 -6.27 2.02 13.81
N LYS A 83 -5.06 2.05 14.40
CA LYS A 83 -4.83 2.52 15.77
C LYS A 83 -5.19 4.00 15.91
N LEU A 84 -4.75 4.86 14.98
CA LEU A 84 -5.05 6.29 15.00
C LEU A 84 -6.56 6.57 14.88
N VAL A 85 -7.24 5.92 13.93
CA VAL A 85 -8.70 6.05 13.73
C VAL A 85 -9.47 5.60 14.97
N THR A 86 -9.02 4.52 15.62
CA THR A 86 -9.62 4.04 16.87
C THR A 86 -9.39 5.02 18.02
N ASP A 87 -8.20 5.61 18.12
CA ASP A 87 -7.89 6.60 19.15
C ASP A 87 -8.72 7.88 19.00
N ALA A 88 -8.91 8.36 17.76
CA ALA A 88 -9.79 9.50 17.47
C ALA A 88 -11.23 9.24 17.91
N GLY A 89 -11.78 8.06 17.58
CA GLY A 89 -13.13 7.68 17.99
C GLY A 89 -13.30 7.55 19.51
N ASN A 90 -12.29 7.01 20.21
CA ASN A 90 -12.34 6.83 21.66
C ASN A 90 -12.21 8.15 22.43
N ARG A 91 -11.39 9.08 21.94
CA ARG A 91 -11.12 10.37 22.58
C ARG A 91 -12.02 11.50 22.09
N SER A 92 -12.75 11.29 21.00
CA SER A 92 -13.53 12.32 20.30
C SER A 92 -12.69 13.54 19.93
N VAL A 93 -11.50 13.30 19.37
CA VAL A 93 -10.55 14.35 18.95
C VAL A 93 -10.05 14.11 17.52
N LYS A 94 -9.69 15.19 16.82
CA LYS A 94 -9.42 15.14 15.38
C LYS A 94 -7.96 14.88 15.02
N GLU A 95 -7.02 15.17 15.91
CA GLU A 95 -5.58 15.10 15.64
C GLU A 95 -5.13 13.71 15.15
N PRO A 96 -5.62 12.58 15.69
CA PRO A 96 -5.25 11.27 15.16
C PRO A 96 -5.79 11.01 13.73
N LEU A 97 -6.93 11.61 13.35
CA LEU A 97 -7.43 11.52 11.97
C LEU A 97 -6.61 12.40 11.01
N GLU A 98 -6.16 13.58 11.47
CA GLU A 98 -5.23 14.43 10.71
C GLU A 98 -3.92 13.70 10.44
N GLU A 99 -3.36 13.03 11.45
CA GLU A 99 -2.15 12.20 11.30
C GLU A 99 -2.40 11.00 10.37
N ALA A 100 -3.52 10.29 10.55
CA ALA A 100 -3.89 9.16 9.70
C ALA A 100 -3.97 9.58 8.23
N LYS A 101 -4.53 10.76 7.95
CA LYS A 101 -4.60 11.35 6.60
C LYS A 101 -3.21 11.65 6.03
N GLN A 102 -2.30 12.20 6.85
CA GLN A 102 -0.91 12.44 6.42
C GLN A 102 -0.16 11.15 6.08
N VAL A 103 -0.34 10.10 6.88
CA VAL A 103 0.28 8.78 6.64
C VAL A 103 -0.31 8.11 5.40
N LEU A 104 -1.62 8.23 5.19
CA LEU A 104 -2.32 7.63 4.05
C LEU A 104 -1.95 8.28 2.71
N LYS A 105 -1.75 9.61 2.70
CA LYS A 105 -1.54 10.40 1.48
C LYS A 105 -0.52 9.83 0.50
N PRO A 106 0.75 9.55 0.87
CA PRO A 106 1.72 9.00 -0.08
C PRO A 106 1.35 7.59 -0.58
N VAL A 107 0.64 6.80 0.23
CA VAL A 107 0.15 5.47 -0.18
C VAL A 107 -0.93 5.63 -1.24
N LEU A 108 -1.89 6.53 -1.01
CA LEU A 108 -2.95 6.83 -1.97
C LEU A 108 -2.38 7.36 -3.28
N GLU A 109 -1.46 8.33 -3.23
CA GLU A 109 -0.79 8.88 -4.42
C GLU A 109 -0.06 7.80 -5.23
N GLY A 110 0.61 6.86 -4.56
CA GLY A 110 1.26 5.73 -5.22
C GLY A 110 0.28 4.81 -5.97
N TRP A 111 -0.85 4.47 -5.34
CA TRP A 111 -1.89 3.65 -5.98
C TRP A 111 -2.61 4.38 -7.11
N GLN A 112 -2.88 5.67 -6.96
CA GLN A 112 -3.40 6.51 -8.04
C GLN A 112 -2.42 6.58 -9.21
N HIS A 113 -1.12 6.64 -8.94
CA HIS A 113 -0.12 6.60 -10.01
C HIS A 113 -0.13 5.27 -10.76
N LEU A 114 -0.22 4.13 -10.06
CA LEU A 114 -0.33 2.81 -10.69
C LEU A 114 -1.64 2.65 -11.50
N ALA A 115 -2.77 3.11 -10.94
CA ALA A 115 -4.07 3.09 -11.61
C ALA A 115 -4.02 3.86 -12.95
N ASN A 116 -3.36 5.01 -12.97
CA ASN A 116 -3.22 5.84 -14.18
C ASN A 116 -2.14 5.34 -15.16
N ASN A 117 -1.29 4.40 -14.75
CA ASN A 117 -0.17 3.89 -15.54
C ASN A 117 -0.14 2.36 -15.51
N PRO A 118 -1.12 1.67 -16.13
CA PRO A 118 -1.28 0.22 -16.02
C PRO A 118 -0.05 -0.58 -16.51
N SER A 119 0.75 -0.02 -17.42
CA SER A 119 2.01 -0.63 -17.86
C SER A 119 3.07 -0.77 -16.75
N LEU A 120 2.96 -0.01 -15.65
CA LEU A 120 3.82 -0.15 -14.47
C LEU A 120 3.43 -1.34 -13.61
N ALA A 121 2.16 -1.73 -13.60
CA ALA A 121 1.68 -2.90 -12.86
C ALA A 121 2.19 -4.22 -13.46
N ASP A 122 2.40 -4.23 -14.78
CA ASP A 122 2.92 -5.38 -15.53
C ASP A 122 4.45 -5.39 -15.65
N ALA A 123 5.14 -4.38 -15.12
CA ALA A 123 6.60 -4.31 -15.18
C ALA A 123 7.20 -5.47 -14.35
N PRO A 124 8.10 -6.30 -14.92
CA PRO A 124 8.72 -7.37 -14.17
C PRO A 124 9.39 -6.78 -12.93
N ALA A 125 8.97 -7.28 -11.75
CA ALA A 125 9.56 -6.88 -10.48
C ALA A 125 11.08 -6.90 -10.64
N ALA A 126 11.71 -5.73 -10.46
CA ALA A 126 13.13 -5.54 -10.70
C ALA A 126 13.87 -6.68 -10.02
N GLN A 127 14.30 -7.67 -10.81
CA GLN A 127 15.08 -8.77 -10.29
C GLN A 127 16.30 -8.09 -9.68
N LYS A 128 16.58 -8.36 -8.41
CA LYS A 128 17.88 -8.03 -7.83
C LYS A 128 18.90 -8.72 -8.73
N GLY A 129 19.45 -7.97 -9.69
CA GLY A 129 20.50 -8.46 -10.56
C GLY A 129 21.62 -9.01 -9.68
N PRO A 130 22.32 -10.06 -10.11
CA PRO A 130 23.35 -10.67 -9.29
C PRO A 130 24.30 -9.57 -8.80
N SER A 131 24.45 -9.45 -7.47
CA SER A 131 25.38 -8.52 -6.88
C SER A 131 26.78 -8.99 -7.26
N VAL A 132 27.31 -8.47 -8.36
CA VAL A 132 28.73 -8.65 -8.69
C VAL A 132 29.47 -7.81 -7.68
N VAL A 133 29.77 -8.40 -6.52
CA VAL A 133 30.85 -7.94 -5.65
C VAL A 133 32.09 -8.16 -6.49
N ALA A 134 32.44 -7.14 -7.29
CA ALA A 134 33.73 -7.01 -7.93
C ALA A 134 34.74 -6.87 -6.79
N GLY A 135 35.11 -8.02 -6.20
CA GLY A 135 36.26 -8.14 -5.35
C GLY A 135 37.42 -7.57 -6.15
N MET A 136 37.92 -6.42 -5.68
CA MET A 136 39.17 -5.86 -6.14
C MET A 136 40.28 -6.87 -5.82
N THR A 137 40.50 -7.84 -6.70
CA THR A 137 41.73 -8.63 -6.74
C THR A 137 42.50 -8.20 -7.97
N TYR A 138 43.37 -7.21 -7.74
CA TYR A 138 44.31 -6.70 -8.71
C TYR A 138 45.24 -7.81 -9.23
N GLY A 139 45.44 -7.87 -10.54
CA GLY A 139 46.49 -8.63 -11.21
C GLY A 139 46.90 -7.89 -12.48
N LYS A 140 48.14 -7.40 -12.52
CA LYS A 140 48.68 -6.56 -13.59
C LYS A 140 48.72 -7.34 -14.91
N GLY A 141 47.84 -7.00 -15.86
CA GLY A 141 48.07 -7.23 -17.29
C GLY A 141 47.47 -8.47 -17.95
N THR A 142 46.44 -9.11 -17.40
CA THR A 142 45.65 -10.10 -18.17
C THR A 142 44.23 -10.17 -17.60
N LEU A 143 43.23 -9.75 -18.39
CA LEU A 143 41.83 -10.06 -18.08
C LEU A 143 41.65 -11.57 -18.25
N ASN A 144 41.45 -12.29 -17.15
CA ASN A 144 40.92 -13.64 -17.19
C ASN A 144 39.45 -13.58 -16.76
N GLU A 145 38.56 -13.65 -17.74
CA GLU A 145 37.14 -13.90 -17.51
C GLU A 145 36.96 -15.42 -17.37
N SER A 146 36.69 -15.89 -16.14
CA SER A 146 36.18 -17.25 -15.94
C SER A 146 34.69 -17.16 -15.73
N VAL A 147 33.92 -17.47 -16.77
CA VAL A 147 32.50 -17.80 -16.63
C VAL A 147 32.43 -19.20 -16.03
N MET A 148 32.13 -19.30 -14.73
CA MET A 148 31.71 -20.58 -14.16
C MET A 148 30.23 -20.77 -14.49
N ASP A 149 29.96 -21.66 -15.43
CA ASP A 149 28.62 -22.14 -15.74
C ASP A 149 28.19 -23.10 -14.62
N GLY A 150 27.06 -22.80 -13.98
CA GLY A 150 26.60 -23.45 -12.76
C GLY A 150 25.86 -24.76 -13.00
N ASP A 151 26.39 -25.66 -13.84
CA ASP A 151 25.87 -27.02 -14.00
C ASP A 151 27.00 -28.05 -14.02
N GLU A 152 27.54 -28.38 -12.85
CA GLU A 152 28.18 -29.68 -12.66
C GLU A 152 27.78 -30.29 -11.31
N ARG A 153 27.12 -31.44 -11.43
CA ARG A 153 26.41 -32.17 -10.40
C ARG A 153 27.42 -32.91 -9.51
N LEU A 154 27.12 -32.96 -8.22
CA LEU A 154 27.77 -33.79 -7.20
C LEU A 154 28.20 -35.18 -7.72
N GLY A 155 29.51 -35.37 -7.88
CA GLY A 155 30.14 -36.68 -8.12
C GLY A 155 30.97 -37.07 -6.89
N LYS A 156 30.60 -38.19 -6.28
CA LYS A 156 31.28 -38.82 -5.13
C LYS A 156 32.69 -39.32 -5.49
N GLY A 157 33.58 -39.30 -4.50
CA GLY A 157 34.87 -40.01 -4.51
C GLY A 157 35.58 -39.80 -3.19
#